data_AF-A0A7S1IFG8-F1
#
_entry.id   AF-A0A7S1IFG8-F1
#
_cell.length_a   1.000
_cell.length_b   1.000
_cell.length_c   1.000
_cell.angle_alpha   90.00
_cell.angle_beta   90.00
_cell.angle_gamma   90.00
#
_symmetry.space_group_name_H-M   'P 1'
#
loop_
_entity.id
_entity.type
_entity.pdbx_description
1 polymer ?
#
loop_
_entity_poly.entity_id
_entity_poly.type
_entity_poly.pdbx_seq_one_letter_code
_entity_poly.pdbx_strand_id
1 'polypeptide(L)'
;LQWQLDGSTLPRLPPLKSAAQRCVPLSMAGLRRANNLQALLEDVIARNISGDFLEAGTWRGGLCLLASSIFSAYHQFPRRRVWLADSFMGIPESDNEIDKQHHARAHKIRLYTGVDNVK
;
A
#
# COMPACT_ATOMS: atom_id res chain seq x y z
N LEU A 1 -0.79 31.74 12.38
CA LEU A 1 -0.33 30.71 13.34
C LEU A 1 0.72 29.86 12.64
N GLN A 2 1.98 30.05 13.02
CA GLN A 2 3.15 29.45 12.39
C GLN A 2 3.48 28.17 13.17
N TRP A 3 3.36 27.01 12.52
CA TRP A 3 3.63 25.72 13.16
C TRP A 3 5.10 25.36 12.93
N GLN A 4 5.92 25.48 13.97
CA GLN A 4 7.25 24.86 14.01
C GLN A 4 7.07 23.38 14.39
N LEU A 5 7.42 22.48 13.47
CA LEU A 5 7.45 21.05 13.73
C LEU A 5 8.87 20.69 14.18
N ASP A 6 9.03 20.37 15.46
CA ASP A 6 10.13 19.50 15.86
C ASP A 6 9.82 18.08 15.33
N GLY A 7 10.85 17.35 14.91
CA GLY A 7 10.69 16.03 14.31
C GLY A 7 10.32 14.93 15.32
N SER A 8 9.95 15.25 16.56
CA SER A 8 9.80 14.26 17.63
C SER A 8 8.36 13.86 17.93
N THR A 9 7.36 14.65 17.48
CA THR A 9 5.95 14.26 17.60
C THR A 9 5.12 14.72 16.41
N LEU A 10 4.98 13.85 15.40
CA LEU A 10 3.90 14.00 14.42
C LEU A 10 2.56 14.00 15.17
N PRO A 11 1.62 14.92 14.89
CA PRO A 11 0.31 14.91 15.51
C PRO A 11 -0.34 13.55 15.23
N ARG A 12 -0.73 12.83 16.29
CA ARG A 12 -1.47 11.56 16.15
C ARG A 12 -2.82 11.89 15.55
N LEU A 13 -2.95 11.67 14.25
CA LEU A 13 -4.24 11.66 13.56
C LEU A 13 -5.21 10.71 14.29
N PRO A 14 -6.54 10.95 14.20
CA PRO A 14 -7.51 10.01 14.77
C PRO A 14 -7.21 8.60 14.29
N PRO A 15 -7.37 7.57 15.14
CA PRO A 15 -6.82 6.24 14.89
C PRO A 15 -7.32 5.68 13.55
N LEU A 16 -6.39 5.45 12.63
CA LEU A 16 -6.59 4.84 11.30
C LEU A 16 -7.10 3.39 11.36
N LYS A 17 -7.50 2.88 12.53
CA LYS A 17 -8.25 1.62 12.69
C LYS A 17 -9.43 1.53 11.71
N SER A 18 -10.10 2.67 11.48
CA SER A 18 -11.19 2.75 10.50
C SER A 18 -10.71 2.64 9.04
N ALA A 19 -9.51 3.14 8.71
CA ALA A 19 -8.95 3.07 7.36
C ALA A 19 -8.53 1.64 7.01
N ALA A 20 -7.86 0.94 7.91
CA ALA A 20 -7.55 -0.49 7.74
C ALA A 20 -8.83 -1.31 7.55
N GLN A 21 -9.88 -1.06 8.35
CA GLN A 21 -11.19 -1.70 8.21
C GLN A 21 -11.88 -1.41 6.87
N ARG A 22 -11.82 -0.16 6.37
CA ARG A 22 -12.39 0.22 5.07
C ARG A 22 -11.71 -0.51 3.89
N CYS A 23 -10.47 -0.93 4.05
CA CYS A 23 -9.71 -1.60 2.99
C CYS A 23 -9.93 -3.13 2.96
N VAL A 24 -10.39 -3.74 4.05
CA VAL A 24 -10.58 -5.20 4.15
C VAL A 24 -11.51 -5.77 3.05
N PRO A 25 -12.65 -5.14 2.68
CA PRO A 25 -13.48 -5.66 1.59
C PRO A 25 -12.78 -5.70 0.21
N LEU A 26 -11.71 -4.91 0.04
CA LEU A 26 -10.91 -4.81 -1.18
C LEU A 26 -9.55 -5.51 -1.06
N SER A 27 -9.29 -6.24 0.03
CA SER A 27 -8.06 -7.00 0.23
C SER A 27 -8.29 -8.36 0.90
N MET A 28 -7.68 -9.41 0.34
CA MET A 28 -7.62 -10.72 1.01
C MET A 28 -6.59 -10.76 2.15
N ALA A 29 -5.91 -9.66 2.44
CA ALA A 29 -4.92 -9.58 3.52
C ALA A 29 -5.56 -9.70 4.91
N GLY A 30 -6.82 -9.28 5.06
CA GLY A 30 -7.51 -9.23 6.34
C GLY A 30 -6.92 -8.17 7.30
N LEU A 31 -7.61 -7.96 8.43
CA LEU A 31 -7.32 -6.83 9.31
C LEU A 31 -5.93 -6.88 9.96
N ARG A 32 -5.43 -8.06 10.32
CA ARG A 32 -4.11 -8.21 10.96
C ARG A 32 -2.98 -7.71 10.06
N ARG A 33 -2.97 -8.12 8.78
CA ARG A 33 -1.96 -7.68 7.82
C ARG A 33 -2.13 -6.21 7.41
N ALA A 34 -3.37 -5.72 7.34
CA ALA A 34 -3.63 -4.30 7.12
C ALA A 34 -3.07 -3.42 8.26
N ASN A 35 -3.29 -3.82 9.53
CA ASN A 35 -2.72 -3.12 10.69
C ASN A 35 -1.19 -3.18 10.70
N ASN A 36 -0.60 -4.32 10.32
CA ASN A 36 0.84 -4.45 10.18
C ASN A 36 1.40 -3.48 9.13
N LEU A 37 0.75 -3.38 7.96
CA LEU A 37 1.14 -2.42 6.93
C LEU A 37 1.09 -0.98 7.46
N GLN A 38 0.02 -0.60 8.16
CA GLN A 38 -0.08 0.73 8.74
C GLN A 38 1.09 1.03 9.69
N ALA A 39 1.38 0.13 10.63
CA ALA A 39 2.46 0.30 11.59
C ALA A 39 3.83 0.44 10.89
N LEU A 40 4.10 -0.37 9.85
CA LEU A 40 5.34 -0.30 9.09
C LEU A 40 5.49 1.03 8.33
N LEU A 41 4.42 1.51 7.70
CA LEU A 41 4.47 2.77 6.96
C LEU A 41 4.61 3.98 7.91
N GLU A 42 3.94 3.95 9.06
CA GLU A 42 4.10 4.97 10.10
C GLU A 42 5.54 5.00 10.63
N ASP A 43 6.18 3.84 10.86
CA ASP A 43 7.58 3.76 11.28
C ASP A 43 8.55 4.28 10.21
N VAL A 44 8.33 3.92 8.94
CA VAL A 44 9.10 4.43 7.78
C VAL A 44 9.03 5.96 7.69
N ILE A 45 7.85 6.53 7.91
CA ILE A 45 7.65 8.00 7.91
C ILE A 45 8.34 8.62 9.12
N ALA A 46 8.15 8.08 10.32
CA ALA A 46 8.72 8.61 11.56
C ALA A 46 10.25 8.61 11.54
N ARG A 47 10.86 7.57 10.96
CA ARG A 47 12.32 7.45 10.82
C ARG A 47 12.87 8.14 9.57
N ASN A 48 12.02 8.80 8.79
CA ASN A 48 12.38 9.47 7.54
C ASN A 48 13.16 8.56 6.55
N ILE A 49 12.78 7.29 6.45
CA ILE A 49 13.44 6.33 5.55
C ILE A 49 13.05 6.66 4.10
N SER A 50 14.00 7.04 3.25
CA SER A 50 13.71 7.41 1.85
C SER A 50 13.11 6.25 1.05
N GLY A 51 12.16 6.53 0.15
CA GLY A 51 11.63 5.56 -0.80
C GLY A 51 10.11 5.59 -0.95
N ASP A 52 9.62 4.77 -1.87
CA ASP A 52 8.21 4.61 -2.22
C ASP A 52 7.61 3.34 -1.57
N PHE A 53 6.29 3.15 -1.68
CA PHE A 53 5.62 1.89 -1.34
C PHE A 53 5.21 1.14 -2.62
N LEU A 54 5.38 -0.19 -2.64
CA LEU A 54 4.96 -1.06 -3.76
C LEU A 54 4.23 -2.29 -3.24
N GLU A 55 3.10 -2.63 -3.87
CA GLU A 55 2.40 -3.90 -3.68
C GLU A 55 2.49 -4.72 -4.99
N ALA A 56 3.06 -5.93 -4.91
CA ALA A 56 3.16 -6.87 -6.01
C ALA A 56 2.13 -7.99 -5.86
N GLY A 57 1.08 -7.95 -6.69
CA GLY A 57 -0.16 -8.70 -6.51
C GLY A 57 -1.14 -7.90 -5.67
N THR A 58 -1.91 -7.04 -6.33
CA THR A 58 -2.79 -6.04 -5.71
C THR A 58 -4.24 -6.51 -5.60
N TRP A 59 -4.67 -7.48 -6.41
CA TRP A 59 -6.08 -7.91 -6.51
C TRP A 59 -7.02 -6.70 -6.73
N ARG A 60 -7.85 -6.35 -5.74
CA ARG A 60 -8.76 -5.19 -5.77
C ARG A 60 -8.15 -3.92 -5.20
N GLY A 61 -6.86 -3.94 -4.84
CA GLY A 61 -6.06 -2.77 -4.48
C GLY A 61 -6.25 -2.26 -3.05
N GLY A 62 -6.84 -3.04 -2.14
CA GLY A 62 -7.16 -2.56 -0.79
C GLY A 62 -5.95 -2.11 0.03
N LEU A 63 -4.81 -2.80 -0.04
CA LEU A 63 -3.61 -2.37 0.72
C LEU A 63 -2.94 -1.16 0.07
N CYS A 64 -2.91 -1.06 -1.26
CA CYS A 64 -2.49 0.16 -1.95
C CYS A 64 -3.36 1.38 -1.58
N LEU A 65 -4.68 1.21 -1.46
CA LEU A 65 -5.56 2.29 -1.00
C LEU A 65 -5.24 2.70 0.43
N LEU A 66 -4.94 1.74 1.31
CA LEU A 66 -4.51 2.02 2.68
C LEU A 66 -3.19 2.81 2.70
N ALA A 67 -2.18 2.37 1.96
CA ALA A 67 -0.88 3.03 1.87
C ALA A 67 -1.02 4.48 1.34
N SER A 68 -1.84 4.67 0.30
CA SER A 68 -2.13 5.99 -0.25
C SER A 68 -2.82 6.89 0.78
N SER A 69 -3.79 6.36 1.53
CA SER A 69 -4.48 7.09 2.59
C SER A 69 -3.51 7.52 3.70
N ILE A 70 -2.58 6.65 4.10
CA ILE A 70 -1.54 6.96 5.09
C ILE A 70 -0.62 8.07 4.56
N PHE A 71 -0.07 7.92 3.36
CA PHE A 71 0.81 8.94 2.78
C PHE A 71 0.12 10.29 2.59
N SER A 72 -1.17 10.31 2.22
CA SER A 72 -1.97 11.53 2.15
C SER A 72 -2.12 12.18 3.52
N ALA A 73 -2.49 11.39 4.55
CA ALA A 73 -2.72 11.90 5.89
C ALA A 73 -1.45 12.46 6.56
N TYR A 74 -0.28 11.89 6.25
CA TYR A 74 1.03 12.37 6.72
C TYR A 74 1.73 13.31 5.72
N HIS A 75 1.02 13.83 4.71
CA HIS A 75 1.54 14.79 3.72
C HIS A 75 2.84 14.33 3.02
N GLN A 76 2.93 13.05 2.70
CA GLN A 76 4.11 12.44 2.06
C GLN A 76 4.11 12.60 0.52
N PHE A 77 2.99 12.97 -0.10
CA PHE A 77 2.93 13.28 -1.52
C PHE A 77 3.45 14.69 -1.83
N PRO A 78 4.08 14.92 -3.01
CA PRO A 78 4.43 13.94 -4.05
C PRO A 78 5.77 13.21 -3.80
N ARG A 79 6.42 13.43 -2.64
CA ARG A 79 7.76 12.90 -2.33
C ARG A 79 7.82 11.36 -2.33
N ARG A 80 6.75 10.70 -1.91
CA ARG A 80 6.58 9.25 -1.96
C ARG A 80 5.46 8.88 -2.90
N ARG A 81 5.62 7.78 -3.64
CA ARG A 81 4.59 7.19 -4.51
C ARG A 81 4.11 5.85 -3.97
N VAL A 82 2.90 5.48 -4.38
CA VAL A 82 2.33 4.13 -4.19
C VAL A 82 2.28 3.46 -5.55
N TRP A 83 3.00 2.36 -5.69
CA TRP A 83 3.12 1.56 -6.91
C TRP A 83 2.27 0.30 -6.81
N LEU A 84 1.41 0.10 -7.81
CA LEU A 84 0.60 -1.09 -7.97
C LEU A 84 1.23 -1.95 -9.05
N ALA A 85 1.75 -3.12 -8.69
CA ALA A 85 2.33 -4.08 -9.61
C ALA A 85 1.43 -5.30 -9.70
N ASP A 86 0.68 -5.45 -10.79
CA ASP A 86 -0.24 -6.58 -10.99
C ASP A 86 -0.33 -6.92 -12.48
N SER A 87 -0.77 -8.15 -12.78
CA SER A 87 -1.17 -8.52 -14.15
C SER A 87 -2.47 -7.83 -14.54
N PHE A 88 -3.35 -7.58 -13.55
CA PHE A 88 -4.76 -7.20 -13.73
C PHE A 88 -5.56 -8.21 -14.57
N MET A 89 -5.05 -9.44 -14.66
CA MET A 89 -5.63 -10.55 -15.42
C MET A 89 -5.80 -11.81 -14.56
N GLY A 90 -5.63 -11.68 -13.24
CA GLY A 90 -5.66 -12.81 -12.32
C GLY A 90 -4.34 -13.60 -12.32
N ILE A 91 -4.42 -14.80 -11.75
CA ILE A 91 -3.28 -15.72 -11.62
C ILE A 91 -3.14 -16.48 -12.94
N PRO A 92 -1.94 -16.56 -13.54
CA PRO A 92 -1.74 -17.31 -14.77
C PRO A 92 -1.90 -18.81 -14.59
N GLU A 93 -2.37 -19.46 -15.66
CA GLU A 93 -2.40 -20.92 -15.75
C GLU A 93 -0.97 -21.48 -15.76
N SER A 94 -0.76 -22.51 -14.95
CA SER A 94 0.50 -23.25 -14.85
C SER A 94 0.47 -24.50 -15.74
N ASP A 95 1.54 -24.73 -16.51
CA ASP A 95 1.62 -25.89 -17.42
C ASP A 95 2.12 -27.18 -16.76
N ASN A 96 2.60 -27.14 -15.52
CA ASN A 96 3.09 -28.32 -14.80
C ASN A 96 2.38 -28.49 -13.45
N GLU A 97 2.24 -29.75 -13.00
CA GLU A 97 1.51 -30.09 -11.76
C GLU A 97 2.13 -29.48 -10.49
N ILE A 98 3.44 -29.23 -10.51
CA ILE A 98 4.18 -28.64 -9.38
C ILE A 98 3.78 -27.16 -9.22
N ASP A 99 3.69 -26.43 -10.33
CA ASP A 99 3.35 -25.01 -10.37
C ASP A 99 1.84 -24.77 -10.22
N LYS A 100 0.99 -25.79 -10.37
CA LYS A 100 -0.45 -25.68 -10.05
C LYS A 100 -0.70 -25.32 -8.59
N GLN A 101 0.19 -25.74 -7.69
CA GLN A 101 0.10 -25.44 -6.26
C GLN A 101 0.87 -24.17 -5.87
N HIS A 102 1.83 -23.73 -6.69
CA HIS A 102 2.75 -22.63 -6.38
C HIS A 102 2.61 -21.40 -7.30
N HIS A 103 1.71 -21.45 -8.28
CA HIS A 103 1.36 -20.35 -9.19
C HIS A 103 2.59 -19.66 -9.83
N ALA A 104 3.55 -20.45 -10.31
CA ALA A 104 4.91 -19.96 -10.64
C ALA A 104 5.06 -19.29 -12.01
N ARG A 105 3.96 -18.93 -12.69
CA ARG A 105 4.03 -18.11 -13.90
C ARG A 105 3.73 -16.66 -13.56
N ALA A 106 4.39 -15.74 -14.27
CA ALA A 106 4.06 -14.33 -14.22
C ALA A 106 3.46 -13.93 -15.56
N HIS A 107 2.24 -13.39 -15.53
CA HIS A 107 1.76 -12.57 -16.65
C HIS A 107 2.65 -11.33 -16.79
N LYS A 108 2.49 -10.61 -17.91
CA LYS A 108 3.06 -9.26 -18.06
C LYS A 108 2.58 -8.37 -16.89
N ILE A 109 3.48 -8.07 -15.96
CA ILE A 109 3.24 -7.16 -14.84
C ILE A 109 3.11 -5.74 -15.40
N ARG A 110 2.09 -5.02 -14.94
CA ARG A 110 1.92 -3.60 -15.20
C ARG A 110 2.15 -2.82 -13.92
N LEU A 111 2.86 -1.71 -14.02
CA LEU A 111 3.08 -0.78 -12.93
C LEU A 111 2.17 0.43 -13.11
N TYR A 112 1.43 0.78 -12.06
CA TYR A 112 0.61 1.99 -12.00
C TYR A 112 0.95 2.78 -10.75
N THR A 113 0.77 4.11 -10.78
CA THR A 113 0.80 4.94 -9.57
C THR A 113 -0.55 5.59 -9.33
N GLY A 114 -0.92 5.72 -8.05
CA GLY A 114 -2.18 6.35 -7.65
C GLY A 114 -2.23 7.87 -7.85
N VAL A 115 -1.10 8.51 -8.23
CA VAL A 115 -0.99 9.97 -8.34
C VAL A 115 -1.29 10.47 -9.76
N ASP A 116 -1.32 9.58 -10.75
CA ASP A 116 -1.45 9.94 -12.17
C ASP A 116 -2.90 10.23 -12.61
N ASN A 117 -3.89 10.10 -11.72
CA ASN A 117 -5.33 10.17 -12.07
C ASN A 117 -6.22 11.03 -11.16
N VAL A 118 -5.68 11.84 -10.26
CA VAL A 118 -6.48 12.87 -9.58
C VAL A 118 -6.48 14.13 -10.45
N LYS A 119 -7.47 14.24 -11.34
CA LYS A 119 -7.84 15.51 -11.99
C LYS A 119 -8.74 16.32 -11.07
#